data_AF-A0AAV6XAT9-F1
#
_entry.id   AF-A0AAV6XAT9-F1
#
_cell.length_a   1.000
_cell.length_b   1.000
_cell.length_c   1.000
_cell.angle_alpha   90.00
_cell.angle_beta   90.00
_cell.angle_gamma   90.00
#
_symmetry.space_group_name_H-M   'P 1'
#
loop_
_entity.id
_entity.type
_entity.pdbx_description
1 polymer ?
#
loop_
_entity_poly.entity_id
_entity_poly.type
_entity_poly.pdbx_seq_one_letter_code
_entity_poly.pdbx_strand_id
1 'polypeptide(L)'
;MAFNAGLRRNDLSEPLREVVAADEVRPPPPPPELPPIRFFSGDRVDAFDNDGWWVGTVSGMNVEEGTYYVYFELFMVEIAYHPSKLRLHQDWNKGKWSVSSGY
;
A
#
# COMPACT_ATOMS: atom_id res chain seq x y z
N MET A 1 6.95 4.70 -2.09
CA MET A 1 7.37 3.81 -3.19
C MET A 1 6.51 2.56 -3.17
N ALA A 2 6.04 2.11 -4.34
CA ALA A 2 5.32 0.85 -4.48
C ALA A 2 6.30 -0.31 -4.71
N PHE A 3 6.02 -1.46 -4.12
CA PHE A 3 6.72 -2.71 -4.44
C PHE A 3 5.83 -3.52 -5.37
N ASN A 4 6.24 -3.69 -6.63
CA ASN A 4 5.46 -4.34 -7.67
C ASN A 4 5.86 -5.82 -7.77
N ALA A 5 5.03 -6.70 -7.21
CA ALA A 5 5.27 -8.13 -7.25
C ALA A 5 4.49 -8.74 -8.43
N GLY A 6 5.09 -8.74 -9.63
CA GLY A 6 4.44 -9.36 -10.79
C GLY A 6 4.72 -8.74 -12.15
N LEU A 7 5.51 -7.67 -12.23
CA LEU A 7 5.87 -7.06 -13.50
C LEU A 7 6.55 -8.08 -14.42
N ARG A 8 6.10 -8.09 -15.68
CA ARG A 8 6.71 -8.86 -16.76
C ARG A 8 7.30 -7.91 -17.79
N ARG A 9 8.17 -8.45 -18.65
CA ARG A 9 8.59 -7.73 -19.86
C ARG A 9 7.38 -7.37 -20.73
N ASN A 10 7.55 -6.41 -21.63
CA ASN A 10 6.48 -5.94 -22.52
C ASN A 10 5.85 -7.06 -23.37
N ASP A 11 6.60 -8.12 -23.65
CA ASP A 11 6.15 -9.32 -24.38
C ASP A 11 5.48 -10.37 -23.48
N LEU A 12 5.36 -10.07 -22.18
CA LEU A 12 4.80 -10.92 -21.12
C LEU A 12 5.51 -12.28 -20.95
N SER A 13 6.66 -12.47 -21.57
CA SER A 13 7.31 -13.79 -21.65
C SER A 13 7.93 -14.20 -20.31
N GLU A 14 8.55 -13.24 -19.61
CA GLU A 14 9.27 -13.48 -18.37
C GLU A 14 9.08 -12.36 -17.35
N PRO A 15 9.30 -12.65 -16.04
CA PRO A 15 9.34 -11.62 -15.00
C PRO A 15 10.38 -10.53 -15.30
N LEU A 16 10.02 -9.29 -15.01
CA LEU A 16 10.90 -8.14 -15.15
C LEU A 16 12.08 -8.27 -14.17
N ARG A 17 13.27 -7.88 -14.63
CA ARG A 17 14.50 -7.86 -13.83
C ARG A 17 15.14 -6.49 -13.98
N GLU A 18 15.47 -5.87 -12.85
CA GLU A 18 16.05 -4.53 -12.79
C GLU A 18 17.21 -4.50 -11.80
N VAL A 19 18.18 -3.62 -12.04
CA VAL A 19 19.24 -3.30 -11.08
C VAL A 19 18.80 -2.06 -10.32
N VAL A 20 18.60 -2.20 -9.02
CA VAL A 20 18.09 -1.14 -8.13
C VAL A 20 19.10 -0.84 -7.03
N ALA A 21 18.99 0.34 -6.42
CA ALA A 21 19.80 0.68 -5.26
C ALA A 21 19.37 -0.12 -4.02
N ALA A 22 20.30 -0.34 -3.08
CA ALA A 22 20.03 -1.18 -1.91
C ALA A 22 18.95 -0.59 -0.98
N ASP A 23 18.75 0.72 -1.00
CA ASP A 23 17.74 1.44 -0.23
C ASP A 23 16.34 1.43 -0.89
N GLU A 24 16.25 1.02 -2.16
CA GLU A 24 14.98 0.76 -2.85
C GLU A 24 14.43 -0.65 -2.53
N VAL A 25 15.22 -1.49 -1.84
CA VAL A 25 14.85 -2.84 -1.44
C VAL A 25 14.59 -2.89 0.06
N ARG A 26 13.47 -3.52 0.44
CA ARG A 26 13.12 -3.81 1.83
C ARG A 26 12.54 -5.23 1.94
N PRO A 27 12.61 -5.87 3.13
CA PRO A 27 11.90 -7.11 3.34
C PRO A 27 10.37 -6.92 3.19
N PRO A 28 9.57 -7.99 3.19
CA PRO A 28 8.13 -7.87 3.37
C PRO A 28 7.81 -7.26 4.75
N PRO A 29 6.81 -6.38 4.87
CA PRO A 29 6.37 -5.87 6.17
C PRO A 29 5.83 -7.03 7.02
N PRO A 30 6.08 -7.03 8.34
CA PRO A 30 5.49 -8.01 9.24
C PRO A 30 3.98 -7.83 9.29
N PRO A 31 3.23 -8.92 9.53
CA PRO A 31 1.82 -8.80 9.85
C PRO A 31 1.66 -7.90 11.08
N PRO A 32 0.63 -7.04 11.12
CA PRO A 32 0.34 -6.25 12.31
C PRO A 32 0.03 -7.18 13.49
N GLU A 33 0.52 -6.84 14.69
CA GLU A 33 0.23 -7.61 15.91
C GLU A 33 -1.27 -7.73 16.17
N LEU A 34 -2.00 -6.66 15.85
CA LEU A 34 -3.46 -6.62 15.82
C LEU A 34 -3.91 -6.02 14.49
N PRO A 35 -4.53 -6.81 13.59
CA PRO A 35 -5.10 -6.24 12.38
C PRO A 35 -6.20 -5.24 12.76
N PRO A 36 -6.29 -4.08 12.08
CA PRO A 36 -7.33 -3.11 12.36
C PRO A 36 -8.70 -3.72 12.12
N ILE A 37 -9.61 -3.51 13.07
CA ILE A 37 -11.03 -3.90 12.91
C ILE A 37 -11.69 -3.05 11.81
N ARG A 38 -11.24 -1.80 11.68
CA ARG A 38 -11.63 -0.85 10.63
C ARG A 38 -10.50 0.16 10.42
N PHE A 39 -10.51 0.81 9.26
CA PHE A 39 -9.69 1.99 9.00
C PHE A 39 -10.47 3.25 9.35
N PHE A 40 -9.76 4.32 9.67
CA PHE A 40 -10.29 5.63 9.98
C PHE A 40 -9.80 6.67 8.97
N SER A 41 -10.59 7.73 8.78
CA SER A 41 -10.12 8.88 8.01
C SER A 41 -8.82 9.41 8.61
N GLY A 42 -7.82 9.65 7.76
CA GLY A 42 -6.46 10.04 8.15
C GLY A 42 -5.48 8.86 8.27
N ASP A 43 -5.94 7.62 8.33
CA ASP A 43 -5.05 6.46 8.36
C ASP A 43 -4.23 6.39 7.07
N ARG A 44 -2.91 6.27 7.20
CA ARG A 44 -2.02 5.95 6.09
C ARG A 44 -2.08 4.45 5.80
N VAL A 45 -2.40 4.10 4.57
CA VAL A 45 -2.57 2.72 4.12
C VAL A 45 -1.74 2.45 2.88
N ASP A 46 -1.40 1.18 2.66
CA ASP A 46 -1.02 0.69 1.34
C ASP A 46 -2.25 0.03 0.69
N ALA A 47 -2.62 0.48 -0.51
CA ALA A 47 -3.66 -0.13 -1.34
C ALA A 47 -3.04 -1.03 -2.41
N PHE A 48 -3.55 -2.26 -2.54
CA PHE A 48 -3.09 -3.19 -3.55
C PHE A 48 -3.84 -2.97 -4.88
N ASP A 49 -3.14 -2.41 -5.85
CA ASP A 49 -3.67 -2.08 -7.17
C ASP A 49 -2.58 -2.17 -8.25
N ASN A 50 -2.94 -2.55 -9.48
CA ASN A 50 -2.02 -2.76 -10.59
C ASN A 50 -0.75 -3.56 -10.20
N ASP A 51 -0.95 -4.69 -9.50
CA ASP A 51 0.10 -5.60 -9.02
C ASP A 51 1.15 -4.97 -8.07
N GLY A 52 0.80 -3.85 -7.44
CA GLY A 52 1.65 -3.09 -6.52
C GLY A 52 0.92 -2.61 -5.28
N TRP A 53 1.70 -2.24 -4.25
CA TRP A 53 1.20 -1.61 -3.02
C TRP A 53 1.43 -0.10 -3.06
N TRP A 54 0.37 0.70 -3.11
CA TRP A 54 0.41 2.15 -3.27
C TRP A 54 0.06 2.86 -1.97
N VAL A 55 0.92 3.80 -1.54
CA VAL A 55 0.70 4.56 -0.31
C VAL A 55 -0.37 5.62 -0.55
N GLY A 56 -1.40 5.62 0.28
CA GLY A 56 -2.46 6.63 0.29
C GLY A 56 -2.99 6.90 1.69
N THR A 57 -3.97 7.78 1.78
CA THR A 57 -4.63 8.13 3.05
C THR A 57 -6.12 7.86 2.94
N VAL A 58 -6.68 7.18 3.94
CA VAL A 58 -8.12 6.96 3.99
C VAL A 58 -8.82 8.30 4.18
N SER A 59 -9.76 8.61 3.30
CA SER A 59 -10.57 9.85 3.33
C SER A 59 -12.00 9.61 3.80
N GLY A 60 -12.47 8.36 3.77
CA GLY A 60 -13.82 8.01 4.19
C GLY A 60 -14.15 6.53 4.02
N MET A 61 -15.39 6.17 4.33
CA MET A 61 -15.94 4.82 4.18
C MET A 61 -17.31 4.89 3.50
N ASN A 62 -17.53 4.03 2.50
CA ASN A 62 -18.85 3.74 1.99
C ASN A 62 -19.48 2.64 2.83
N VAL A 63 -20.47 2.99 3.66
CA VAL A 63 -21.13 2.06 4.58
C VAL A 63 -22.00 1.03 3.83
N GLU A 64 -22.59 1.41 2.71
CA GLU A 64 -23.48 0.53 1.94
C GLU A 64 -22.69 -0.60 1.24
N GLU A 65 -21.52 -0.26 0.69
CA GLU A 65 -20.67 -1.22 -0.03
C GLU A 65 -19.58 -1.87 0.84
N GLY A 66 -19.35 -1.34 2.05
CA GLY A 66 -18.30 -1.82 2.95
C GLY A 66 -16.88 -1.53 2.44
N THR A 67 -16.71 -0.49 1.61
CA THR A 67 -15.43 -0.08 1.02
C THR A 67 -14.88 1.18 1.69
N TYR A 68 -13.58 1.41 1.56
CA TYR A 68 -12.91 2.62 2.04
C TYR A 68 -12.42 3.45 0.85
N TYR A 69 -12.63 4.76 0.93
CA TYR A 69 -12.03 5.70 -0.01
C TYR A 69 -10.60 5.99 0.42
N VAL A 70 -9.67 5.85 -0.52
CA VAL A 70 -8.25 6.16 -0.35
C VAL A 70 -7.87 7.26 -1.31
N TYR A 71 -7.36 8.36 -0.76
CA TYR A 71 -6.83 9.48 -1.49
C TYR A 71 -5.32 9.31 -1.74
N PHE A 72 -4.90 9.46 -2.98
CA PHE A 72 -3.50 9.40 -3.40
C PHE A 72 -3.00 10.80 -3.75
N GLU A 73 -2.27 11.42 -2.80
CA GLU A 73 -1.76 12.79 -2.91
C GLU A 73 -1.03 13.07 -4.23
N LEU A 74 -0.13 12.16 -4.64
CA LEU A 74 0.69 12.33 -5.84
C LEU A 74 -0.14 12.47 -7.12
N PHE A 75 -1.30 11.81 -7.18
CA PHE A 75 -2.15 11.77 -8.36
C PHE A 75 -3.41 12.62 -8.21
N MET A 76 -3.69 13.13 -7.00
CA MET A 76 -4.90 13.88 -6.64
C MET A 76 -6.20 13.13 -7.00
N VAL A 77 -6.19 11.81 -6.81
CA VAL A 77 -7.36 10.95 -7.07
C VAL A 77 -7.79 10.23 -5.80
N GLU A 78 -9.08 9.96 -5.72
CA GLU A 78 -9.69 9.15 -4.67
C GLU A 78 -10.30 7.89 -5.30
N ILE A 79 -10.02 6.73 -4.71
CA ILE A 79 -10.46 5.44 -5.22
C ILE A 79 -11.03 4.61 -4.07
N ALA A 80 -12.14 3.91 -4.32
CA ALA A 80 -12.75 3.00 -3.35
C ALA A 80 -12.09 1.62 -3.42
N TYR A 81 -11.69 1.09 -2.26
CA TYR A 81 -11.12 -0.25 -2.13
C TYR A 81 -11.88 -1.11 -1.12
N HIS A 82 -12.00 -2.39 -1.42
CA HIS A 82 -12.43 -3.39 -0.44
C HIS A 82 -11.37 -3.53 0.67
N PRO A 83 -11.74 -3.77 1.94
CA PRO A 83 -10.78 -3.83 3.05
C PRO A 83 -9.66 -4.85 2.85
N SER A 84 -9.92 -5.95 2.14
CA SER A 84 -8.90 -6.97 1.81
C SER A 84 -7.79 -6.50 0.86
N LYS A 85 -7.98 -5.35 0.20
CA LYS A 85 -6.98 -4.70 -0.65
C LYS A 85 -6.15 -3.67 0.12
N LEU A 86 -6.46 -3.44 1.39
CA LEU A 86 -5.80 -2.44 2.23
C LEU A 86 -4.98 -3.09 3.33
N ARG A 87 -3.87 -2.46 3.68
CA ARG A 87 -3.12 -2.72 4.90
C ARG A 87 -2.63 -1.40 5.49
N LEU A 88 -2.38 -1.37 6.80
CA LEU A 88 -1.73 -0.21 7.41
C LEU A 88 -0.35 -0.01 6.80
N HIS A 89 -0.06 1.24 6.46
CA HIS A 89 1.25 1.62 5.93
C HIS A 89 2.31 1.43 7.01
N GLN A 90 3.43 0.82 6.64
CA GLN A 90 4.61 0.68 7.49
C GLN A 90 5.85 1.22 6.77
N ASP A 91 6.60 2.04 7.47
CA ASP A 91 7.90 2.54 7.04
C ASP A 91 9.00 1.55 7.41
N TRP A 92 9.97 1.40 6.50
CA TRP A 92 11.17 0.61 6.73
C TRP A 92 12.36 1.55 6.89
N ASN A 93 12.88 1.66 8.11
CA ASN A 93 13.96 2.57 8.44
C ASN A 93 15.02 1.86 9.28
N LYS A 94 16.27 1.87 8.82
CA LYS A 94 17.45 1.32 9.54
C LYS A 94 17.22 -0.11 10.09
N GLY A 95 16.60 -0.98 9.29
CA GLY A 95 16.39 -2.38 9.69
C GLY A 95 15.15 -2.62 10.55
N LYS A 96 14.27 -1.63 10.73
CA LYS A 96 13.07 -1.75 11.57
C LYS A 96 11.82 -1.25 10.85
N TRP A 97 10.71 -1.92 11.13
CA TRP A 97 9.38 -1.53 10.70
C TRP A 97 8.70 -0.65 11.75
N SER A 98 8.00 0.39 11.29
CA SER A 98 7.18 1.25 12.15
C SER A 98 5.89 1.64 11.44
N VAL A 99 4.75 1.61 12.15
CA VAL A 99 3.50 2.20 11.66
C VAL A 99 3.61 3.71 11.81
N SER A 100 3.43 4.46 10.73
CA SER A 100 3.28 5.91 10.79
C SER A 100 1.83 6.25 11.10
N SER A 101 1.54 6.81 12.27
CA SER A 101 0.26 7.48 12.51
C SER A 101 0.25 8.76 11.66
N GLY A 102 -0.80 8.98 10.86
CA GLY A 102 -1.06 10.32 10.31
C GLY A 102 -1.21 11.31 11.48
N TYR A 103 -0.57 12.47 11.37
CA TYR A 103 -0.70 13.56 12.35
C TYR A 103 -2.10 14.18 12.34
#